data_AF-A0A3B1C3J1-F1
#
_entry.id   AF-A0A3B1C3J1-F1
#
_cell.length_a   1.000
_cell.length_b   1.000
_cell.length_c   1.000
_cell.angle_alpha   90.00
_cell.angle_beta   90.00
_cell.angle_gamma   90.00
#
_symmetry.space_group_name_H-M   'P 1'
#
loop_
_entity.id
_entity.type
_entity.pdbx_description
1 polymer ?
#
loop_
_entity_poly.entity_id
_entity_poly.type
_entity_poly.pdbx_seq_one_letter_code
_entity_poly.pdbx_strand_id
1 'polypeptide(L)' 'MVYSVALDDSGALWFGTNGGVSRFDGEKWLTLDIHNGLFDNSVYSVATAPDGNVWVGTRHGVSVIGR' A
#
# COMPACT_ATOMS: atom_id res chain seq x y z
N MET A 1 9.05 6.08 -8.85
CA MET A 1 9.52 4.67 -8.87
C MET A 1 8.51 3.83 -8.14
N VAL A 2 8.34 2.58 -8.59
CA VAL A 2 7.55 1.55 -7.92
C VAL A 2 8.56 0.53 -7.37
N TYR A 3 8.52 0.25 -6.08
CA TYR A 3 9.45 -0.67 -5.41
C TYR A 3 8.85 -2.04 -5.14
N SER A 4 7.52 -2.11 -5.02
CA SER A 4 6.80 -3.32 -4.65
C SER A 4 5.43 -3.34 -5.31
N VAL A 5 4.95 -4.55 -5.61
CA VAL A 5 3.57 -4.80 -6.02
C VAL A 5 3.03 -6.00 -5.24
N ALA A 6 1.77 -5.93 -4.80
CA ALA A 6 1.06 -7.02 -4.14
C ALA A 6 -0.38 -7.11 -4.65
N LEU A 7 -0.95 -8.32 -4.67
CA LEU A 7 -2.35 -8.58 -5.02
C LEU A 7 -3.12 -8.92 -3.73
N ASP A 8 -4.29 -8.31 -3.53
CA ASP A 8 -5.20 -8.67 -2.44
C ASP A 8 -6.25 -9.71 -2.86
N ASP A 9 -7.03 -10.20 -1.89
CA ASP A 9 -8.07 -11.22 -2.08
C ASP A 9 -9.25 -10.72 -2.94
N SER A 10 -9.41 -9.40 -3.07
CA SER A 10 -10.40 -8.76 -3.94
C SER A 10 -9.96 -8.66 -5.40
N GLY A 11 -8.70 -8.98 -5.69
CA GLY A 11 -8.08 -8.83 -7.00
C GLY A 11 -7.50 -7.44 -7.26
N ALA A 12 -7.44 -6.56 -6.25
CA ALA A 12 -6.84 -5.24 -6.39
C ALA A 12 -5.31 -5.31 -6.20
N LEU A 13 -4.62 -4.49 -6.98
CA LEU A 13 -3.17 -4.36 -6.95
C LEU A 13 -2.75 -3.19 -6.07
N TRP A 14 -1.76 -3.42 -5.22
CA TRP A 14 -1.16 -2.43 -4.36
C TRP A 14 0.29 -2.18 -4.78
N PHE A 15 0.68 -0.91 -4.82
CA PHE A 15 1.98 -0.47 -5.33
C PHE A 15 2.68 0.40 -4.29
N GLY A 16 3.88 -0.01 -3.87
CA GLY A 16 4.75 0.82 -3.03
C GLY A 16 5.53 1.81 -3.88
N THR A 17 5.41 3.11 -3.58
CA THR A 17 6.02 4.20 -4.37
C THR A 17 6.77 5.20 -3.48
N ASN A 18 7.39 6.22 -4.09
CA ASN A 18 7.92 7.38 -3.34
C ASN A 18 6.84 8.36 -2.85
N GLY A 19 5.59 8.19 -3.29
CA GLY A 19 4.46 9.09 -3.02
C GLY A 19 3.33 8.42 -2.25
N GLY A 20 3.64 7.40 -1.45
CA GLY A 20 2.68 6.60 -0.70
C GLY A 20 2.46 5.22 -1.33
N VAL A 21 1.38 4.57 -0.89
CA VAL A 21 0.91 3.31 -1.46
C VAL A 21 -0.28 3.58 -2.37
N SER A 22 -0.22 3.12 -3.62
CA SER A 22 -1.33 3.25 -4.56
C SER A 22 -2.05 1.91 -4.71
N ARG A 23 -3.39 1.93 -4.68
CA ARG A 23 -4.26 0.79 -4.95
C ARG A 23 -4.96 0.98 -6.29
N PHE A 24 -5.03 -0.08 -7.08
CA PHE A 24 -5.79 -0.16 -8.32
C PHE A 24 -6.74 -1.35 -8.27
N ASP A 25 -8.04 -1.11 -8.42
CA ASP A 25 -9.08 -2.16 -8.36
C ASP A 25 -9.46 -2.73 -9.74
N GLY A 26 -8.76 -2.32 -10.80
CA GLY A 26 -9.12 -2.66 -12.18
C GLY A 26 -9.77 -1.50 -12.94
N GLU A 27 -10.29 -0.49 -12.23
CA GLU A 27 -10.94 0.69 -12.83
C GLU A 27 -10.40 2.01 -12.27
N LYS A 28 -10.18 2.08 -10.95
CA LYS A 28 -9.88 3.29 -10.20
C LYS A 28 -8.57 3.17 -9.44
N TRP A 29 -7.90 4.31 -9.35
CA TRP A 29 -6.70 4.48 -8.53
C TRP A 29 -7.06 5.23 -7.25
N LEU A 30 -6.49 4.78 -6.14
CA LEU A 30 -6.49 5.47 -4.86
C LEU A 30 -5.05 5.48 -4.33
N THR A 31 -4.53 6.64 -3.95
CA THR A 31 -3.23 6.74 -3.28
C THR A 31 -3.44 7.11 -1.83
N LEU A 32 -2.76 6.40 -0.94
CA LEU A 32 -2.72 6.66 0.49
C LEU A 32 -1.31 7.12 0.86
N ASP A 33 -1.22 8.22 1.59
CA ASP A 33 0.03 8.86 1.98
C ASP A 33 0.03 9.21 3.48
N ILE A 34 0.98 10.05 3.93
CA ILE A 34 1.03 10.50 5.34
C ILE A 34 -0.25 11.19 5.81
N HIS A 35 -1.02 11.85 4.93
CA HIS A 35 -2.29 12.48 5.27
C HIS A 35 -3.41 11.45 5.49
N ASN A 36 -3.20 10.21 5.06
CA ASN A 36 -4.08 9.08 5.32
C ASN A 36 -3.60 8.18 6.47
N GLY A 37 -2.54 8.58 7.20
CA GLY A 37 -2.04 7.85 8.36
C GLY A 37 -0.86 6.91 8.07
N LEU A 38 -0.24 6.98 6.89
CA LEU A 38 1.05 6.32 6.68
C LEU A 38 2.15 7.00 7.51
N PHE A 39 3.14 6.22 7.96
CA PHE A 39 4.30 6.78 8.66
C PHE A 39 5.26 7.56 7.74
N ASP A 40 5.32 7.25 6.45
CA ASP A 40 6.14 7.96 5.45
C ASP A 40 5.60 7.72 4.04
N ASN A 41 5.88 8.64 3.11
CA ASN A 41 5.50 8.51 1.70
C ASN A 41 6.41 7.54 0.92
N SER A 42 7.61 7.27 1.40
CA SER A 42 8.56 6.34 0.77
C SER A 42 8.20 4.92 1.18
N VAL A 43 7.40 4.24 0.35
CA VAL A 43 6.95 2.87 0.54
C VAL A 43 7.83 1.91 -0.26
N TYR A 44 8.58 1.07 0.44
CA TYR A 44 9.53 0.13 -0.17
C TYR A 44 8.97 -1.28 -0.31
N SER A 45 8.01 -1.68 0.53
CA SER A 45 7.43 -3.02 0.53
C SER A 45 5.94 -2.97 0.85
N VAL A 46 5.18 -3.81 0.15
CA VAL A 46 3.75 -4.01 0.43
C VAL A 46 3.47 -5.51 0.50
N ALA A 47 2.71 -5.94 1.51
CA ALA A 47 2.28 -7.32 1.67
C ALA A 47 0.80 -7.39 2.04
N THR A 48 0.07 -8.30 1.42
CA THR A 48 -1.34 -8.58 1.73
C THR A 48 -1.41 -9.80 2.64
N ALA A 49 -2.29 -9.75 3.65
CA ALA A 49 -2.47 -10.82 4.62
C ALA A 49 -3.82 -11.53 4.41
N PRO A 50 -3.95 -12.82 4.82
CA PRO A 50 -5.19 -13.58 4.64
C PRO A 50 -6.42 -13.02 5.37
N ASP A 51 -6.22 -12.13 6.35
CA ASP A 51 -7.29 -11.42 7.06
C ASP A 51 -7.81 -10.18 6.29
N GLY A 52 -7.25 -9.91 5.10
CA GLY A 52 -7.58 -8.75 4.27
C GLY A 52 -6.78 -7.48 4.61
N ASN A 53 -5.90 -7.54 5.62
CA ASN A 53 -5.05 -6.39 5.94
C ASN A 53 -3.93 -6.22 4.92
N VAL A 54 -3.52 -4.96 4.71
CA VAL A 54 -2.37 -4.61 3.88
C VAL A 54 -1.30 -3.97 4.74
N TRP A 55 -0.14 -4.62 4.80
CA TRP A 55 1.04 -4.15 5.51
C TRP A 55 1.92 -3.34 4.57
N VAL A 56 2.26 -2.12 5.01
CA VAL A 56 2.98 -1.12 4.22
C VAL A 56 4.28 -0.76 4.94
N GLY A 57 5.40 -1.26 4.41
CA GLY A 57 6.73 -0.96 4.92
C GLY A 57 7.27 0.34 4.32
N THR A 58 7.50 1.33 5.18
CA THR A 58 7.96 2.67 4.79
C THR A 58 9.37 2.94 5.32
N ARG A 59 9.95 4.08 4.93
CA ARG A 59 11.27 4.52 5.46
C ARG A 59 11.32 4.63 6.98
N HIS A 60 10.21 5.00 7.62
CA HIS A 60 10.18 5.34 9.06
C HIS A 60 9.29 4.42 9.90
N GLY A 61 8.76 3.33 9.34
CA GLY A 61 7.95 2.39 10.10
C GLY A 61 7.13 1.45 9.24
N VAL A 62 6.18 0.78 9.87
CA VAL A 62 5.21 -0.10 9.20
C VAL A 62 3.81 0.38 9.53
N SER A 63 3.03 0.66 8.50
CA SER A 63 1.60 1.00 8.61
C SER A 63 0.75 -0.22 8.21
N VAL A 64 -0.44 -0.33 8.78
CA VAL A 64 -1.45 -1.32 8.38
C VAL A 64 -2.68 -0.60 7.84
N ILE A 65 -3.18 -1.05 6.69
CA ILE A 65 -4.45 -0.62 6.14
C ILE A 65 -5.42 -1.77 6.38
N GLY A 66 -6.42 -1.50 7.22
CA GLY A 66 -7.48 -2.45 7.52
C GLY A 66 -8.46 -2.60 6.35
N ARG A 67 -9.12 -3.75 6.30
CA ARG A 67 -10.27 -3.99 5.43
C ARG A 67 -11.46 -3.11 5.80
#